data_AF-A0A061NNE6-F1
#
_entry.id   AF-A0A061NNE6-F1
#
_cell.length_a   1.000
_cell.length_b   1.000
_cell.length_c   1.000
_cell.angle_alpha   90.00
_cell.angle_beta   90.00
_cell.angle_gamma   90.00
#
_symmetry.space_group_name_H-M   'P 1'
#
loop_
_entity.id
_entity.type
_entity.pdbx_description
1 polymer ?
#
loop_
_entity_poly.entity_id
_entity_poly.type
_entity_poly.pdbx_seq_one_letter_code
_entity_poly.pdbx_strand_id
1 'polypeptide(L)'
;MYKVNITQNLRRYNAPARGSKAWKTIYNRRTAVERAIGYLKEFFQLNNIRYRTGKRAKVHLDLVHLLYDGAKPACDRLTERLR
;
A
#
# COMPACT_ATOMS: atom_id res chain seq x y z
N MET A 1 -16.27 1.53 -6.33
CA MET A 1 -15.29 2.58 -6.72
C MET A 1 -15.33 2.68 -8.24
N TYR A 2 -15.65 3.83 -8.81
CA TYR A 2 -15.75 4.02 -10.26
C TYR A 2 -14.42 4.55 -10.81
N LYS A 3 -13.94 3.96 -11.92
CA LYS A 3 -12.76 4.44 -12.63
C LYS A 3 -13.18 5.62 -13.50
N VAL A 4 -12.82 6.83 -13.09
CA VAL A 4 -13.10 8.06 -13.84
C VAL A 4 -11.89 8.39 -14.73
N ASN A 5 -12.14 8.77 -15.98
CA ASN A 5 -11.06 9.17 -16.88
C ASN A 5 -10.63 10.60 -16.56
N ILE A 6 -9.32 10.84 -16.42
CA ILE A 6 -8.75 12.16 -16.05
C ILE A 6 -9.11 13.23 -17.10
N THR A 7 -9.25 12.83 -18.37
CA THR A 7 -9.64 13.74 -19.45
C THR A 7 -11.12 14.14 -19.41
N GLN A 8 -11.96 13.43 -18.66
CA GLN A 8 -13.41 13.65 -18.62
C GLN A 8 -13.77 15.01 -18.01
N ASN A 9 -12.94 15.52 -17.09
CA ASN A 9 -13.04 16.90 -16.63
C ASN A 9 -11.68 17.39 -16.11
N LEU A 10 -10.94 18.15 -16.92
CA LEU A 10 -9.60 18.64 -16.55
C LEU A 10 -9.61 19.60 -15.36
N ARG A 11 -10.69 20.35 -15.12
CA ARG A 11 -10.79 21.26 -13.96
C ARG A 11 -10.98 20.50 -12.64
N ARG A 12 -11.64 19.34 -12.67
CA ARG A 12 -12.00 18.56 -11.48
C ARG A 12 -11.00 17.45 -11.16
N TYR A 13 -10.36 16.89 -12.19
CA TYR A 13 -9.45 15.74 -12.07
C TYR A 13 -8.07 16.03 -12.68
N ASN A 14 -7.54 17.24 -12.46
CA ASN A 14 -6.20 17.58 -12.94
C ASN A 14 -5.12 16.73 -12.27
N ALA A 15 -4.20 16.19 -13.08
CA ALA A 15 -2.96 15.66 -12.55
C ALA A 15 -2.14 16.82 -11.97
N PRO A 16 -1.69 16.73 -10.71
CA PRO A 16 -0.89 17.79 -10.11
C PRO A 16 0.44 17.91 -10.86
N ALA A 17 0.88 19.14 -11.10
CA ALA A 17 2.14 19.42 -11.78
C ALA A 17 3.31 18.70 -11.08
N ARG A 18 4.18 18.06 -11.86
CA ARG A 18 5.34 17.33 -11.32
C ARG A 18 6.22 18.29 -10.52
N GLY A 19 6.58 17.89 -9.30
CA GLY A 19 7.35 18.75 -8.37
C GLY A 19 6.52 19.70 -7.50
N SER A 20 5.22 19.88 -7.78
CA SER A 20 4.31 20.60 -6.88
C SER A 20 4.18 19.88 -5.53
N LYS A 21 3.76 20.62 -4.48
CA LYS A 21 3.49 20.03 -3.15
C LYS A 21 2.49 18.87 -3.23
N ALA A 22 1.39 19.06 -3.96
CA ALA A 22 0.37 18.03 -4.16
C ALA A 22 0.93 16.76 -4.84
N TRP A 23 1.77 16.93 -5.86
CA TRP A 23 2.44 15.81 -6.52
C TRP A 23 3.36 15.05 -5.57
N LYS A 24 4.19 15.77 -4.78
CA LYS A 24 5.10 15.16 -3.79
C LYS A 24 4.33 14.35 -2.73
N THR A 25 3.19 14.86 -2.25
CA THR A 25 2.35 14.13 -1.28
C THR A 25 1.83 12.81 -1.85
N ILE A 26 1.27 12.83 -3.08
CA ILE A 26 0.78 11.61 -3.73
C ILE A 26 1.92 10.64 -4.03
N TYR A 27 3.05 11.16 -4.50
CA TYR A 27 4.25 10.36 -4.77
C TYR A 27 4.75 9.65 -3.51
N ASN A 28 4.90 10.38 -2.40
CA ASN A 28 5.31 9.81 -1.12
C ASN A 28 4.34 8.74 -0.63
N ARG A 29 3.02 8.95 -0.81
CA ARG A 29 2.00 7.95 -0.48
C ARG A 29 2.17 6.69 -1.34
N ARG A 30 2.44 6.83 -2.64
CA ARG A 30 2.67 5.68 -3.53
C ARG A 30 3.93 4.91 -3.13
N THR A 31 5.03 5.60 -2.89
CA THR A 31 6.29 4.97 -2.45
C THR A 31 6.13 4.28 -1.10
N ALA A 32 5.30 4.80 -0.19
CA ALA A 32 4.98 4.12 1.07
C ALA A 32 4.23 2.80 0.84
N VAL A 33 3.24 2.78 -0.06
CA VAL A 33 2.51 1.56 -0.44
C VAL A 33 3.43 0.55 -1.12
N GLU A 34 4.31 1.00 -2.02
CA GLU A 34 5.30 0.13 -2.68
C GLU A 34 6.23 -0.55 -1.66
N ARG A 35 6.67 0.19 -0.63
CA ARG A 35 7.47 -0.37 0.49
C ARG A 35 6.68 -1.42 1.29
N ALA A 36 5.44 -1.13 1.65
CA ALA A 36 4.60 -2.09 2.38
C ALA A 36 4.41 -3.39 1.59
N ILE A 37 4.15 -3.30 0.28
CA ILE A 37 4.03 -4.46 -0.60
C ILE A 37 5.37 -5.22 -0.71
N GLY A 38 6.50 -4.51 -0.74
CA GLY A 38 7.83 -5.13 -0.70
C GLY A 38 8.03 -5.98 0.56
N TYR A 39 7.73 -5.41 1.73
CA TYR A 39 7.82 -6.13 3.00
C TYR A 39 6.92 -7.36 3.07
N LEU A 40 5.69 -7.25 2.57
CA LEU A 40 4.78 -8.39 2.48
C LEU A 40 5.36 -9.52 1.60
N LYS A 41 5.97 -9.17 0.47
CA LYS A 41 6.60 -10.16 -0.43
C LYS A 41 7.81 -10.83 0.19
N GLU A 42 8.69 -10.06 0.84
CA GLU A 42 9.95 -10.55 1.40
C GLU A 42 9.75 -11.27 2.74
N PHE A 43 9.13 -10.61 3.73
CA PHE A 43 9.03 -11.14 5.09
C PHE A 43 7.91 -12.17 5.26
N PHE A 44 6.80 -12.01 4.56
CA PHE A 44 5.67 -12.93 4.64
C PHE A 44 5.64 -13.94 3.48
N GLN A 45 6.76 -14.06 2.76
CA GLN A 45 7.00 -15.04 1.70
C GLN A 45 5.88 -15.10 0.65
N LEU A 46 5.26 -13.96 0.33
CA LEU A 46 4.05 -13.93 -0.49
C LEU A 46 4.24 -14.57 -1.88
N ASN A 47 5.47 -14.52 -2.41
CA ASN A 47 5.84 -15.10 -3.70
C ASN A 47 6.02 -16.64 -3.65
N ASN A 48 6.20 -17.23 -2.46
CA ASN A 48 6.47 -18.65 -2.29
C ASN A 48 5.27 -19.44 -1.74
N ILE A 49 4.13 -18.78 -1.53
CA ILE A 49 2.92 -19.44 -1.07
C ILE A 49 2.35 -20.31 -2.19
N ARG A 50 2.23 -21.62 -1.94
CA ARG A 50 1.65 -22.57 -2.89
C ARG A 50 0.27 -23.03 -2.42
N TYR A 51 -0.77 -22.38 -2.91
CA TYR A 51 -2.15 -22.85 -2.74
C TYR A 51 -2.73 -23.36 -4.05
N ARG A 52 -3.48 -24.46 -3.99
CA ARG A 52 -4.17 -25.03 -5.14
C ARG A 52 -5.32 -24.16 -5.67
N THR A 53 -6.00 -23.43 -4.77
CA THR A 53 -7.20 -22.65 -5.10
C THR A 53 -7.02 -21.18 -4.75
N GLY A 54 -7.37 -20.27 -5.67
CA GLY A 54 -7.25 -18.82 -5.48
C GLY A 54 -8.05 -18.27 -4.29
N LYS A 55 -9.18 -18.89 -3.93
CA LYS A 55 -9.98 -18.50 -2.75
C LYS A 55 -9.19 -18.62 -1.44
N ARG A 56 -8.41 -19.69 -1.28
CA ARG A 56 -7.58 -19.90 -0.06
C ARG A 56 -6.38 -18.96 -0.04
N ALA A 57 -5.78 -18.72 -1.21
CA ALA A 57 -4.70 -17.74 -1.36
C ALA A 57 -5.14 -16.33 -0.98
N LYS A 58 -6.35 -15.94 -1.39
CA LYS A 58 -6.93 -14.65 -1.03
C LYS A 58 -7.10 -14.50 0.48
N VAL A 59 -7.70 -15.47 1.16
CA VAL A 59 -7.90 -15.40 2.62
C VAL A 59 -6.56 -15.31 3.35
N HIS A 60 -5.55 -16.08 2.95
CA HIS A 60 -4.22 -15.98 3.55
C HIS A 60 -3.60 -14.59 3.34
N LEU A 61 -3.68 -14.04 2.12
CA LEU A 61 -3.20 -12.70 1.82
C LEU A 61 -3.91 -11.66 2.69
N ASP A 62 -5.23 -11.72 2.80
CA ASP A 62 -6.04 -10.79 3.58
C ASP A 62 -5.66 -10.84 5.07
N LEU A 63 -5.44 -12.04 5.63
CA LEU A 63 -4.99 -12.22 7.02
C LEU A 63 -3.58 -11.67 7.26
N VAL A 64 -2.65 -11.93 6.35
CA VAL A 64 -1.27 -11.41 6.43
C VAL A 64 -1.25 -9.89 6.35
N HIS A 65 -2.06 -9.30 5.46
CA HIS A 65 -2.19 -7.85 5.35
C HIS A 65 -2.72 -7.25 6.65
N LEU A 66 -3.79 -7.84 7.22
CA LEU A 66 -4.38 -7.38 8.47
C LEU A 66 -3.38 -7.41 9.63
N LEU A 67 -2.58 -8.48 9.72
CA LEU A 67 -1.52 -8.60 10.72
C LEU A 67 -0.47 -7.51 10.56
N TYR A 68 -0.01 -7.28 9.32
CA TYR A 68 0.98 -6.25 9.01
C TYR A 68 0.48 -4.84 9.38
N ASP A 69 -0.76 -4.51 8.99
CA ASP A 69 -1.39 -3.22 9.23
C ASP A 69 -1.57 -2.93 10.73
N GLY A 70 -1.76 -3.96 11.56
CA GLY A 70 -1.79 -3.82 13.01
C GLY A 70 -0.41 -3.74 13.65
N ALA A 71 0.49 -4.65 13.29
CA ALA A 71 1.79 -4.82 13.94
C ALA A 71 2.76 -3.69 13.61
N LYS A 72 2.87 -3.30 12.33
CA LYS A 72 3.89 -2.34 11.90
C LYS A 72 3.72 -0.96 12.56
N PRO A 73 2.52 -0.34 12.57
CA PRO A 73 2.31 0.93 13.27
C PRO A 73 2.47 0.82 14.79
N ALA A 74 2.21 -0.34 15.39
CA ALA A 74 2.44 -0.56 16.81
C ALA A 74 3.95 -0.56 17.14
N CYS A 75 4.75 -1.29 16.36
CA CYS A 75 6.22 -1.30 16.51
C CYS A 75 6.83 0.08 16.25
N ASP A 76 6.35 0.80 15.23
CA ASP A 76 6.85 2.14 14.92
C ASP A 76 6.58 3.12 16.07
N ARG A 77 5.36 3.07 16.66
CA ARG A 77 5.02 3.87 17.85
C ARG A 77 5.83 3.49 19.09
N LEU A 78 6.14 2.20 19.28
CA LEU A 78 7.00 1.78 20.38
C LEU A 78 8.43 2.29 20.19
N THR A 79 8.95 2.22 18.97
CA THR A 79 10.30 2.70 18.63
C THR A 79 10.42 4.21 18.86
N GLU A 80 9.38 4.97 18.51
CA GLU A 80 9.33 6.41 18.75
C GLU A 80 9.33 6.76 20.25
N ARG A 81 8.70 5.93 21.10
CA ARG A 81 8.71 6.11 22.57
C ARG A 81 10.02 5.73 23.25
N LEU A 82 10.79 4.83 22.64
CA LEU A 82 12.08 4.36 23.15
C LEU A 82 13.25 5.23 22.68
N ARG A 83 13.01 6.15 21.75
CA ARG A 83 13.95 7.18 21.31
C ARG A 83 13.84 8.42 22.17
#